data_AF-A0A2T1EDD7-F1
#
_entry.id   AF-A0A2T1EDD7-F1
#
_cell.length_a   1.000
_cell.length_b   1.000
_cell.length_c   1.000
_cell.angle_alpha   90.00
_cell.angle_beta   90.00
_cell.angle_gamma   90.00
#
_symmetry.space_group_name_H-M   'P 1'
#
loop_
_entity.id
_entity.type
_entity.pdbx_description
1 polymer ?
#
loop_
_entity_poly.entity_id
_entity_poly.type
_entity_poly.pdbx_seq_one_letter_code
_entity_poly.pdbx_strand_id
1 'polypeptide(L)' 'MNTALRNPSSLIHEIQLEKVGDWNLFKFSESLQLRMERLLEKKKADQLTLDEITELEAIGELDRIFTHINAMLAAQNAN' A
#
# COMPACT_ATOMS: atom_id res chain seq x y z
N MET A 1 9.47 10.04 18.19
CA MET A 1 10.28 9.11 17.36
C MET A 1 9.39 7.93 17.05
N ASN A 2 8.66 7.96 15.93
CA ASN A 2 7.70 6.91 15.57
C ASN A 2 8.37 5.94 14.58
N THR A 3 9.28 5.11 15.10
CA THR A 3 10.05 4.12 14.32
C THR A 3 9.19 3.04 13.66
N ALA A 4 7.89 2.97 13.97
CA ALA A 4 6.94 2.00 13.42
C ALA A 4 6.61 2.21 11.92
N LEU A 5 6.71 3.44 11.40
CA LEU A 5 6.36 3.75 10.01
C LEU A 5 7.46 3.38 9.00
N ARG A 6 8.63 2.93 9.47
CA ARG A 6 9.79 2.61 8.61
C ARG A 6 9.72 1.23 7.98
N ASN A 7 8.95 0.32 8.58
CA ASN A 7 8.90 -1.07 8.14
C ASN A 7 7.57 -1.33 7.42
N PRO A 8 7.59 -1.76 6.15
CA PRO A 8 6.38 -2.13 5.42
C PRO A 8 5.59 -3.21 6.16
N SER A 9 6.28 -4.10 6.89
CA SER A 9 5.65 -5.13 7.74
C SER A 9 4.72 -4.56 8.82
N SER A 10 4.92 -3.31 9.26
CA SER A 10 4.04 -2.68 10.26
C SER A 10 2.67 -2.34 9.68
N LEU A 11 2.59 -2.12 8.37
CA LEU A 11 1.36 -1.78 7.64
C LEU A 11 0.59 -3.03 7.19
N ILE A 12 1.07 -4.24 7.50
CA ILE A 12 0.38 -5.49 7.15
C ILE A 12 -1.03 -5.56 7.76
N HIS A 13 -1.22 -4.99 8.95
CA HIS A 13 -2.52 -4.92 9.63
C HIS A 13 -3.53 -4.00 8.92
N GLU A 14 -3.06 -3.10 8.07
CA GLU A 14 -3.88 -2.19 7.26
C GLU A 14 -4.21 -2.79 5.88
N ILE A 15 -3.80 -4.04 5.60
CA ILE A 15 -4.18 -4.74 4.36
C ILE A 15 -5.53 -5.40 4.57
N GLN A 16 -6.38 -5.29 3.56
CA GLN A 16 -7.66 -5.96 3.51
C GLN A 16 -7.74 -6.85 2.27
N LEU A 17 -8.45 -7.97 2.41
CA LEU A 17 -8.82 -8.80 1.28
C LEU A 17 -10.15 -8.31 0.75
N GLU A 18 -10.19 -7.91 -0.52
CA GLU A 18 -11.41 -7.51 -1.21
C GLU A 18 -11.79 -8.56 -2.25
N LYS A 19 -13.06 -8.97 -2.23
CA LYS A 19 -13.60 -9.85 -3.25
C LYS A 19 -14.10 -9.02 -4.43
N VAL A 20 -13.41 -9.10 -5.56
CA VAL A 20 -13.77 -8.45 -6.82
C VAL A 20 -14.22 -9.54 -7.80
N GLY A 21 -15.54 -9.69 -7.96
CA GLY A 21 -16.11 -10.82 -8.72
C GLY A 21 -15.82 -12.14 -8.02
N ASP A 22 -15.14 -13.06 -8.70
CA ASP A 22 -14.70 -14.34 -8.14
C ASP A 22 -13.30 -14.28 -7.52
N TRP A 23 -12.62 -13.13 -7.58
CA TRP A 23 -11.23 -13.00 -7.18
C TRP A 23 -11.11 -12.41 -5.78
N ASN A 24 -10.23 -12.98 -4.96
CA ASN A 24 -9.85 -12.38 -3.69
C ASN A 24 -8.54 -11.62 -3.89
N LEU A 25 -8.61 -10.30 -3.95
CA LEU A 25 -7.47 -9.41 -4.19
C LEU A 25 -7.07 -8.71 -2.90
N PHE A 26 -5.77 -8.54 -2.71
CA PHE A 26 -5.24 -7.72 -1.64
C PHE A 26 -5.40 -6.24 -2.00
N LYS A 27 -5.95 -5.47 -1.08
CA LYS A 27 -6.01 -4.01 -1.18
C LYS A 27 -5.59 -3.36 0.13
N PHE A 28 -5.26 -2.09 0.06
CA PHE A 28 -5.08 -1.27 1.25
C PHE A 28 -6.44 -0.94 1.90
N SER A 29 -6.43 -0.76 3.22
CA SER A 29 -7.52 -0.16 3.97
C SER A 29 -7.78 1.26 3.46
N GLU A 30 -9.01 1.75 3.63
CA GLU A 30 -9.38 3.12 3.27
C GLU A 30 -8.49 4.15 4.00
N SER A 31 -8.13 3.89 5.27
CA SER A 31 -7.20 4.72 6.04
C SER A 31 -5.82 4.80 5.40
N LEU A 32 -5.27 3.67 4.93
CA LEU A 32 -3.95 3.62 4.32
C LEU A 32 -3.95 4.20 2.90
N GLN A 33 -5.03 4.00 2.13
CA GLN A 33 -5.21 4.65 0.83
C GLN A 33 -5.24 6.17 0.96
N LEU A 34 -6.08 6.71 1.86
CA LEU A 34 -6.15 8.14 2.14
C LEU A 34 -4.83 8.70 2.68
N ARG A 35 -4.06 7.88 3.41
CA ARG A 35 -2.73 8.26 3.88
C ARG A 35 -1.76 8.38 2.70
N MET A 36 -1.73 7.38 1.82
CA MET A 36 -0.92 7.39 0.60
C MET A 36 -1.26 8.59 -0.29
N GLU A 37 -2.54 8.87 -0.53
CA GLU A 37 -2.99 10.01 -1.33
C GLU A 37 -2.49 11.33 -0.75
N ARG A 38 -2.66 11.56 0.56
CA ARG A 38 -2.15 12.77 1.22
C ARG A 38 -0.63 12.90 1.12
N LEU A 39 0.11 11.79 1.24
CA LEU A 39 1.57 11.79 1.08
C LEU A 39 1.96 12.13 -0.37
N LEU A 40 1.23 11.62 -1.36
CA LEU A 40 1.44 11.95 -2.77
C LEU A 40 1.11 13.41 -3.09
N GLU A 41 0.06 13.97 -2.51
CA GLU A 41 -0.27 15.39 -2.65
C GLU A 41 0.83 16.27 -2.05
N LYS A 42 1.31 15.95 -0.85
CA LYS A 42 2.46 16.63 -0.24
C LYS A 42 3.73 16.47 -1.05
N LYS A 43 3.95 15.30 -1.67
CA LYS A 43 5.09 15.06 -2.58
C LYS A 43 5.05 16.01 -3.76
N LYS A 44 3.88 16.18 -4.38
CA LYS A 44 3.69 17.10 -5.51
C LYS A 44 3.96 18.55 -5.11
N ALA A 45 3.67 18.91 -3.86
CA ALA A 45 3.94 20.23 -3.30
C ALA A 45 5.39 20.42 -2.79
N ASP A 46 6.24 19.38 -2.87
CA ASP A 46 7.59 19.37 -2.27
C ASP A 46 7.60 19.64 -0.75
N GLN A 47 6.51 19.27 -0.07
CA GLN A 47 6.28 19.51 1.36
C GLN A 47 6.43 18.26 2.23
N LEU A 48 6.96 17.17 1.67
CA LEU A 48 7.18 15.94 2.42
C LEU A 48 8.34 16.10 3.41
N THR A 49 8.09 15.70 4.64
CA THR A 49 9.15 15.52 5.63
C THR A 49 9.90 14.20 5.39
N LEU A 50 11.12 14.08 5.92
CA LEU A 50 11.93 12.85 5.79
C LEU A 50 11.21 11.59 6.31
N ASP A 51 10.41 11.76 7.37
CA ASP A 51 9.59 10.69 7.94
C ASP A 51 8.49 10.25 6.95
N GLU A 52 7.79 11.22 6.37
CA GLU A 52 6.74 10.99 5.37
C GLU A 52 7.28 10.42 4.04
N ILE A 53 8.50 10.79 3.64
CA ILE A 53 9.19 10.16 2.50
C ILE A 53 9.38 8.67 2.79
N THR A 54 9.89 8.35 3.97
CA THR A 54 10.16 6.96 4.35
C THR A 54 8.86 6.15 4.45
N GLU A 55 7.80 6.76 4.98
CA GLU A 55 6.45 6.16 5.02
C GLU A 55 5.91 5.89 3.62
N LEU A 56 6.03 6.87 2.71
CA LEU A 56 5.60 6.72 1.32
C LEU A 56 6.39 5.62 0.58
N GLU A 57 7.69 5.48 0.86
CA GLU A 57 8.50 4.39 0.31
C GLU A 57 8.04 3.02 0.83
N ALA A 58 7.74 2.90 2.12
CA ALA A 58 7.22 1.66 2.71
C ALA A 58 5.84 1.28 2.13
N ILE A 59 4.94 2.25 1.96
CA ILE A 59 3.64 2.03 1.32
C ILE A 59 3.83 1.60 -0.14
N GLY A 60 4.73 2.26 -0.87
CA GLY A 60 5.02 1.94 -2.27
C GLY A 60 5.63 0.55 -2.47
N GLU A 61 6.41 0.05 -1.51
CA GLU A 61 6.93 -1.31 -1.55
C GLU A 61 5.81 -2.35 -1.37
N LEU A 62 4.90 -2.13 -0.41
CA LEU A 62 3.74 -2.99 -0.21
C LEU A 62 2.81 -3.02 -1.42
N ASP A 63 2.58 -1.86 -2.05
CA ASP A 63 1.76 -1.74 -3.25
C ASP A 63 2.30 -2.63 -4.38
N ARG A 64 3.61 -2.63 -4.57
CA ARG A 64 4.28 -3.49 -5.55
C ARG A 64 4.14 -4.97 -5.21
N ILE A 65 4.28 -5.34 -3.93
CA ILE A 65 4.10 -6.72 -3.47
C ILE A 65 2.67 -7.18 -3.76
N PHE A 66 1.65 -6.40 -3.39
CA PHE A 66 0.26 -6.77 -3.65
C PHE A 66 -0.09 -6.78 -5.12
N THR A 67 0.39 -5.81 -5.89
CA THR A 67 0.20 -5.81 -7.34
C THR A 67 0.76 -7.08 -7.96
N HIS A 68 1.93 -7.54 -7.52
CA HIS A 68 2.51 -8.80 -7.99
C HIS A 68 1.66 -10.02 -7.58
N ILE A 69 1.28 -10.11 -6.30
CA ILE A 69 0.45 -11.22 -5.79
C ILE A 69 -0.92 -11.24 -6.49
N ASN A 70 -1.58 -10.09 -6.62
CA ASN A 70 -2.86 -9.94 -7.30
C ASN A 70 -2.75 -10.32 -8.77
N ALA A 71 -1.68 -9.92 -9.47
CA ALA A 71 -1.42 -10.34 -10.85
C ALA A 71 -1.23 -11.86 -10.96
N MET A 72 -0.50 -12.47 -10.04
CA MET A 72 -0.34 -13.94 -9.99
C MET A 72 -1.66 -14.66 -9.68
N LEU A 73 -2.50 -14.13 -8.80
CA LEU A 73 -3.82 -14.67 -8.48
C LEU A 73 -4.78 -14.54 -9.67
N ALA A 74 -4.76 -13.40 -10.34
CA ALA A 74 -5.53 -13.17 -11.56
C ALA A 74 -5.10 -14.14 -12.67
N ALA A 75 -3.80 -14.32 -12.88
CA ALA A 75 -3.26 -15.25 -13.88
C ALA A 75 -3.61 -16.72 -13.59
N GLN A 76 -3.63 -17.13 -12.30
CA GLN A 76 -4.00 -18.50 -11.92
C GLN A 76 -5.48 -18.81 -12.13
N ASN A 77 -6.37 -17.84 -11.89
CA ASN A 77 -7.82 -18.03 -12.03
C ASN A 77 -8.36 -17.69 -13.44
N ALA A 78 -7.50 -17.28 -14.36
CA ALA A 78 -7.85 -17.01 -15.76
C ALA A 78 -7.84 -18.26 -16.67
N ASN A 79 -7.66 -19.46 -16.09
CA ASN A 79 -7.57 -20.74 -16.79
C ASN A 79 -8.78 -21.63 -16.53
#